data_AF-A0A3D3I913-F1
#
_entry.id   AF-A0A3D3I913-F1
#
_cell.length_a   1.000
_cell.length_b   1.000
_cell.length_c   1.000
_cell.angle_alpha   90.00
_cell.angle_beta   90.00
_cell.angle_gamma   90.00
#
_symmetry.space_group_name_H-M   'P 1'
#
loop_
_entity.id
_entity.type
_entity.pdbx_description
1 polymer ?
#
loop_
_entity_poly.entity_id
_entity_poly.type
_entity_poly.pdbx_seq_one_letter_code
_entity_poly.pdbx_strand_id
1 'polypeptide(L)' 'MKNISVIGSGTMGNGIAHVFSLHGFNVSLID' A
#
# COMPACT_ATOMS: atom_id res chain seq x y z
N MET A 1 13.11 6.16 6.22
CA MET A 1 12.06 5.20 5.78
C MET A 1 11.01 5.97 5.00
N LYS A 2 10.59 5.47 3.84
CA LYS A 2 9.51 6.10 3.06
C LYS A 2 8.20 5.41 3.43
N ASN A 3 7.23 6.16 3.94
CA ASN A 3 5.89 5.66 4.26
C ASN A 3 4.99 5.92 3.04
N ILE A 4 4.27 4.89 2.60
CA ILE A 4 3.38 4.95 1.44
C ILE A 4 1.95 4.83 1.95
N SER A 5 1.11 5.80 1.62
CA SER A 5 -0.32 5.72 1.90
C SER A 5 -1.08 5.41 0.63
N VAL A 6 -1.86 4.33 0.63
CA VAL A 6 -2.74 3.96 -0.49
C VAL A 6 -4.15 4.32 -0.09
N ILE A 7 -4.78 5.21 -0.87
CA ILE A 7 -6.15 5.69 -0.62
C ILE A 7 -7.12 4.88 -1.50
N GLY A 8 -8.08 4.22 -0.87
CA GLY A 8 -9.03 3.30 -1.47
C GLY A 8 -8.60 1.84 -1.33
N SER A 9 -9.41 1.03 -0.63
CA SER A 9 -9.13 -0.39 -0.33
C SER A 9 -9.63 -1.37 -1.40
N GLY A 10 -9.98 -0.86 -2.60
CA GLY A 10 -10.43 -1.69 -3.73
C GLY A 10 -9.38 -2.71 -4.18
N THR A 11 -9.74 -3.55 -5.15
CA THR A 11 -8.85 -4.61 -5.69
C THR A 11 -7.49 -4.07 -6.14
N MET A 12 -7.48 -2.92 -6.82
CA MET A 12 -6.23 -2.25 -7.20
C MET A 12 -5.46 -1.69 -6.00
N GLY A 13 -6.15 -1.07 -5.03
CA GLY A 13 -5.52 -0.51 -3.83
C GLY A 13 -4.80 -1.56 -2.99
N ASN A 14 -5.46 -2.71 -2.77
CA ASN A 14 -4.83 -3.86 -2.11
C ASN A 14 -3.65 -4.41 -2.91
N GLY A 15 -3.76 -4.50 -4.24
CA GLY A 15 -2.65 -4.93 -5.10
C GLY A 15 -1.43 -4.02 -5.01
N ILE A 16 -1.65 -2.70 -5.04
CA ILE A 16 -0.59 -1.69 -4.90
C ILE A 16 0.06 -1.82 -3.51
N ALA A 17 -0.73 -1.89 -2.45
CA ALA A 17 -0.20 -2.01 -1.10
C ALA A 17 0.61 -3.30 -0.90
N HIS A 18 0.15 -4.41 -1.47
CA HIS A 18 0.85 -5.69 -1.42
C HIS A 18 2.21 -5.61 -2.12
N VAL A 19 2.27 -5.09 -3.34
CA VAL A 19 3.54 -4.97 -4.10
C VAL A 19 4.55 -4.09 -3.35
N PHE A 20 4.12 -2.96 -2.80
CA PHE A 20 5.03 -2.08 -2.05
C PHE A 20 5.49 -2.69 -0.72
N SER A 21 4.63 -3.46 -0.04
CA SER A 21 5.02 -4.19 1.17
C SER A 21 6.08 -5.26 0.91
N LEU A 22 6.01 -5.96 -0.24
CA LEU A 22 7.00 -6.96 -0.67
C LEU A 22 8.38 -6.35 -0.92
N HIS A 23 8.45 -5.07 -1.29
CA HIS A 23 9.69 -4.34 -1.48
C HIS A 23 10.21 -3.68 -0.19
N GLY A 24 9.61 -4.00 0.97
CA GLY A 24 10.05 -3.51 2.28
C GLY A 24 9.64 -2.06 2.57
N PHE A 25 8.67 -1.51 1.84
CA PHE A 25 8.10 -0.21 2.17
C PHE A 25 7.05 -0.35 3.28
N ASN A 26 6.99 0.63 4.16
CA ASN A 26 5.93 0.71 5.16
C ASN A 26 4.69 1.31 4.50
N VAL A 27 3.67 0.47 4.27
CA VAL A 27 2.45 0.87 3.57
C VAL A 27 1.28 0.96 4.54
N SER A 28 0.47 2.01 4.43
CA SER A 28 -0.80 2.16 5.14
C SER A 28 -1.93 2.28 4.13
N LEU A 29 -2.91 1.39 4.22
CA LEU A 29 -4.16 1.51 3.48
C LEU A 29 -5.09 2.43 4.24
N ILE A 30 -5.64 3.42 3.54
CA ILE A 30 -6.64 4.35 4.02
C ILE A 30 -7.84 4.15 3.10
N ASP A 31 -8.99 3.77 3.64
CA ASP A 31 -10.24 3.69 2.86
C ASP A 31 -11.07 4.95 3.07
#